data_AF-A0A379F4K1-F1
#
_entry.id   AF-A0A379F4K1-F1
#
_cell.length_a   1.000
_cell.length_b   1.000
_cell.length_c   1.000
_cell.angle_alpha   90.00
_cell.angle_beta   90.00
_cell.angle_gamma   90.00
#
_symmetry.space_group_name_H-M   'P 1'
#
loop_
_entity.id
_entity.type
_entity.pdbx_description
1 polymer ?
#
loop_
_entity_poly.entity_id
_entity_poly.type
_entity_poly.pdbx_seq_one_letter_code
_entity_poly.pdbx_strand_id
1 'polypeptide(L)'
;MKKFKFLFYLFAIIGVVIFVVALFVIKSELHLVRNGIETTGVVIELSINKSSNDRSIYHPIIQFTTKDNREIIFRSLEGSNPSRFHLGENISIIYLPDDPQKATINNFLGLYGAGTILGVFGLIFATIGLIPLYFMRRRANRDQRLIRDGMPINVKISEIIINNNIRINHRSPYQIIADYHDTLNNRLIRYKSGYLFFDPTPYINKELITVYVDKRNPKIYYLDISFLPSFEE
;
A
#
# COMPACT_ATOMS: atom_id res chain seq x y z
N MET A 1 2.03 -4.06 19.97
CA MET A 1 2.35 -3.01 18.95
C MET A 1 3.57 -3.28 18.05
N LYS A 2 4.67 -3.89 18.55
CA LYS A 2 5.90 -4.14 17.74
C LYS A 2 5.65 -5.03 16.51
N LYS A 3 4.82 -6.08 16.66
CA LYS A 3 4.41 -6.99 15.58
C LYS A 3 3.72 -6.26 14.40
N PHE A 4 2.84 -5.30 14.69
CA PHE A 4 2.18 -4.48 13.66
C PHE A 4 3.15 -3.58 12.90
N LYS A 5 4.10 -2.94 13.60
CA LYS A 5 5.14 -2.14 12.93
C LYS A 5 5.99 -3.02 12.00
N PHE A 6 6.39 -4.20 12.47
CA PHE A 6 7.15 -5.16 11.66
C PHE A 6 6.40 -5.53 10.37
N LEU A 7 5.11 -5.82 10.46
CA LEU A 7 4.27 -6.13 9.29
C LEU A 7 4.24 -4.97 8.28
N PHE A 8 4.07 -3.72 8.74
CA PHE A 8 4.09 -2.56 7.84
C PHE A 8 5.46 -2.34 7.19
N TYR A 9 6.55 -2.57 7.92
CA TYR A 9 7.90 -2.53 7.33
C TYR A 9 8.09 -3.62 6.28
N LEU A 10 7.61 -4.85 6.53
CA LEU A 10 7.66 -5.94 5.57
C LEU A 10 6.93 -5.58 4.27
N PHE A 11 5.68 -5.11 4.37
CA PHE A 11 4.92 -4.66 3.20
C PHE A 11 5.59 -3.49 2.47
N ALA A 12 6.15 -2.52 3.19
CA ALA A 12 6.86 -1.40 2.59
C ALA A 12 8.09 -1.88 1.79
N ILE A 13 8.90 -2.78 2.36
CA ILE A 13 10.09 -3.32 1.70
C ILE A 13 9.70 -4.12 0.45
N ILE A 14 8.76 -5.06 0.57
CA ILE A 14 8.28 -5.86 -0.55
C ILE A 14 7.72 -4.97 -1.66
N GLY A 15 6.87 -4.00 -1.30
CA GLY A 15 6.29 -3.07 -2.26
C GLY A 15 7.33 -2.23 -2.99
N VAL A 16 8.32 -1.69 -2.28
CA VAL A 16 9.42 -0.93 -2.88
C VAL A 16 10.27 -1.80 -3.81
N VAL A 17 10.60 -3.04 -3.42
CA VAL A 17 11.36 -3.96 -4.26
C VAL A 17 10.60 -4.27 -5.55
N ILE A 18 9.32 -4.63 -5.46
CA ILE A 18 8.47 -4.89 -6.63
C ILE A 18 8.38 -3.65 -7.52
N PHE A 19 8.19 -2.47 -6.93
CA PHE A 19 8.11 -1.22 -7.67
C PHE A 19 9.41 -0.89 -8.41
N VAL A 20 10.57 -1.10 -7.78
CA VAL A 20 11.88 -0.93 -8.43
C VAL A 20 12.05 -1.91 -9.60
N VAL A 21 11.67 -3.18 -9.43
CA VAL A 21 11.67 -4.16 -10.53
C VAL A 21 10.74 -3.72 -11.66
N ALA A 22 9.56 -3.19 -11.34
CA ALA A 22 8.64 -2.65 -12.34
C ALA A 22 9.28 -1.52 -13.16
N LEU A 23 10.03 -0.60 -12.53
CA LEU A 23 10.74 0.46 -13.25
C LEU A 23 11.78 -0.08 -14.25
N PHE A 24 12.48 -1.17 -13.90
CA PHE A 24 13.40 -1.83 -14.83
C PHE A 24 12.65 -2.48 -16.02
N VAL A 25 11.52 -3.12 -15.76
CA VAL A 25 10.67 -3.71 -16.81
C VAL A 25 10.13 -2.63 -17.74
N ILE A 26 9.55 -1.55 -17.19
CA ILE A 26 9.03 -0.41 -17.94
C ILE A 26 10.14 0.23 -18.79
N LYS A 27 11.36 0.33 -18.27
CA LYS A 27 12.50 0.83 -19.04
C LYS A 27 12.80 -0.07 -20.26
N SER A 28 12.73 -1.39 -20.10
CA SER A 28 12.90 -2.33 -21.21
C SER A 28 11.77 -2.25 -22.23
N GLU A 29 10.52 -2.11 -21.75
CA GLU A 29 9.33 -1.90 -22.58
C GLU A 29 9.46 -0.60 -23.41
N LEU A 30 9.83 0.52 -22.78
CA LEU A 30 10.06 1.79 -23.46
C LEU A 30 11.21 1.74 -24.47
N HIS A 31 12.25 0.94 -24.20
CA HIS A 31 13.34 0.70 -25.15
C HIS A 31 12.82 -0.05 -26.39
N LEU A 32 12.00 -1.08 -26.20
CA LEU A 32 11.36 -1.82 -27.30
C LEU A 32 10.44 -0.93 -28.12
N VAL A 33 9.61 -0.09 -27.49
CA VAL A 33 8.71 0.82 -28.21
C VAL A 33 9.48 1.86 -29.03
N ARG A 34 10.61 2.36 -28.53
CA ARG A 34 11.39 3.40 -29.21
C ARG A 34 12.26 2.89 -30.34
N ASN A 35 12.86 1.70 -30.16
CA ASN A 35 13.88 1.16 -31.06
C ASN A 35 13.39 -0.07 -31.83
N GLY A 36 12.16 -0.53 -31.56
CA GLY A 36 11.59 -1.72 -32.18
C GLY A 36 11.15 -1.48 -33.62
N ILE A 37 11.18 -2.57 -34.39
CA ILE A 37 10.69 -2.62 -35.76
C ILE A 37 9.37 -3.38 -35.76
N GLU A 38 8.35 -2.76 -36.33
CA GLU A 38 7.05 -3.39 -36.53
C GLU A 38 7.06 -4.31 -37.74
N THR A 39 6.42 -5.47 -37.60
CA THR A 39 6.18 -6.42 -38.71
C THR A 39 4.91 -7.23 -38.44
N THR A 40 4.52 -8.06 -39.39
CA THR A 40 3.38 -8.96 -39.26
C THR A 40 3.88 -10.36 -38.89
N GLY A 41 3.32 -10.94 -37.83
CA GLY A 41 3.51 -12.33 -37.46
C GLY A 41 2.25 -13.17 -37.68
N VAL A 42 2.42 -14.48 -37.75
CA VAL A 42 1.33 -15.46 -37.90
C VAL A 42 1.27 -16.34 -36.65
N VAL A 43 0.07 -16.56 -36.12
CA VAL A 43 -0.14 -17.51 -35.03
C VAL A 43 -0.05 -18.93 -35.56
N ILE A 44 1.01 -19.66 -35.18
CA ILE A 44 1.27 -21.03 -35.66
C ILE A 44 0.79 -22.11 -34.70
N GLU A 45 0.56 -21.77 -33.43
CA GLU A 45 0.07 -22.70 -32.41
C GLU A 45 -0.57 -21.94 -31.23
N LEU A 46 -1.49 -22.58 -30.50
CA LEU A 46 -2.01 -22.10 -29.22
C LEU A 46 -1.55 -23.03 -28.09
N SER A 47 -0.57 -22.56 -27.30
CA SER A 47 -0.06 -23.28 -26.14
C SER A 47 -1.03 -23.20 -24.96
N ILE A 48 -1.37 -24.34 -24.36
CA ILE A 48 -2.31 -24.43 -23.25
C ILE A 48 -1.57 -24.62 -21.93
N ASN A 49 -1.74 -23.68 -21.00
CA ASN A 49 -1.38 -23.90 -19.60
C ASN A 49 -2.58 -24.46 -18.84
N LYS A 50 -2.56 -25.76 -18.52
CA LYS A 50 -3.58 -26.40 -17.68
C LYS A 50 -3.36 -26.03 -16.22
N SER A 51 -4.35 -25.38 -15.60
CA SER A 51 -4.42 -25.21 -14.15
C SER A 51 -5.25 -26.35 -13.53
N SER A 52 -4.97 -26.70 -12.27
CA SER A 52 -5.61 -27.78 -11.51
C SER A 52 -7.13 -27.62 -11.33
N ASN A 53 -7.70 -26.44 -11.63
CA ASN A 53 -9.13 -26.13 -11.53
C ASN A 53 -9.85 -26.04 -12.89
N ASP A 54 -9.39 -26.79 -13.91
CA ASP A 54 -10.03 -26.90 -15.25
C ASP A 54 -10.09 -25.58 -16.05
N ARG A 55 -9.42 -24.52 -15.57
CA ARG A 55 -9.22 -23.27 -16.29
C ARG A 55 -7.93 -23.35 -17.10
N SER A 56 -8.10 -23.43 -18.42
CA SER A 56 -7.00 -23.43 -19.38
C SER A 56 -6.77 -22.02 -19.90
N ILE A 57 -5.53 -21.51 -19.85
CA ILE A 57 -5.17 -20.23 -20.48
C ILE A 57 -4.44 -20.54 -21.79
N TYR A 58 -4.92 -19.93 -22.87
CA TYR A 58 -4.36 -20.09 -24.21
C TYR A 58 -3.38 -18.97 -24.50
N HIS A 59 -2.15 -19.33 -24.85
CA HIS A 59 -1.08 -18.40 -25.23
C HIS A 59 -0.69 -18.65 -26.70
N PRO A 60 -0.74 -17.65 -27.58
CA PRO A 60 -0.33 -17.83 -28.97
C PRO A 60 1.18 -17.98 -29.08
N ILE A 61 1.61 -18.94 -29.89
CA ILE A 61 2.96 -19.07 -30.41
C ILE A 61 2.96 -18.45 -31.80
N ILE A 62 3.85 -17.49 -32.02
CA ILE A 62 3.81 -16.58 -33.15
C ILE A 62 5.12 -16.73 -33.92
N GLN A 63 5.02 -16.90 -35.23
CA GLN A 63 6.15 -16.92 -36.16
C GLN A 63 6.17 -15.61 -36.95
N PHE A 64 7.36 -15.05 -37.14
CA PHE A 64 7.56 -13.89 -38.01
C PHE A 64 8.94 -13.90 -38.65
N THR A 65 9.09 -13.12 -39.71
CA THR A 65 10.36 -12.95 -40.43
C THR A 65 10.92 -11.56 -40.16
N THR A 66 12.17 -11.51 -39.71
CA THR A 66 12.93 -10.26 -39.49
C THR A 66 13.31 -9.60 -40.82
N LYS A 67 13.77 -8.34 -40.77
CA LYS A 67 14.30 -7.64 -41.96
C LYS A 67 15.49 -8.35 -42.61
N ASP A 68 16.24 -9.13 -41.84
CA ASP A 68 17.39 -9.90 -42.31
C ASP A 68 17.01 -11.30 -42.82
N ASN A 69 15.72 -11.55 -43.10
CA ASN A 69 15.17 -12.86 -43.50
C ASN A 69 15.41 -14.01 -42.50
N ARG A 70 15.61 -13.71 -41.21
CA ARG A 70 15.61 -14.72 -40.14
C ARG A 70 14.18 -14.97 -39.66
N GLU A 71 13.78 -16.24 -39.59
CA GLU A 71 12.53 -16.64 -38.93
C GLU A 71 12.72 -16.70 -37.42
N ILE A 72 11.77 -16.11 -36.69
CA ILE A 72 11.73 -16.12 -35.23
C ILE A 72 10.38 -16.64 -34.78
N ILE A 73 10.40 -17.53 -33.79
CA ILE A 73 9.22 -18.07 -33.14
C ILE A 73 9.30 -17.71 -31.67
N PHE A 74 8.24 -17.10 -31.14
CA PHE A 74 8.15 -16.81 -29.71
C PHE A 74 6.75 -17.10 -29.18
N ARG A 75 6.68 -17.42 -27.88
CA ARG A 75 5.42 -17.60 -27.16
C ARG A 75 5.03 -16.27 -26.50
N SER A 76 3.84 -15.77 -26.80
CA SER A 76 3.34 -14.54 -26.16
C SER A 76 3.07 -14.76 -24.67
N LEU A 77 3.44 -13.76 -23.86
CA LEU A 77 3.04 -13.68 -22.45
C LEU A 77 1.54 -13.36 -22.31
N GLU A 78 0.94 -12.74 -23.33
CA GLU A 78 -0.50 -12.52 -23.39
C GLU A 78 -1.20 -13.86 -23.54
N GLY A 79 -2.12 -14.16 -22.62
CA GLY A 79 -2.97 -15.33 -22.70
C GLY A 79 -4.34 -15.03 -22.14
N SER A 80 -5.35 -15.74 -22.63
CA SER A 80 -6.72 -15.53 -22.21
C SER A 80 -7.53 -16.83 -22.23
N ASN A 81 -8.67 -16.81 -21.54
CA ASN A 81 -9.70 -17.84 -21.63
C ASN A 81 -11.08 -17.16 -21.68
N PRO A 82 -11.85 -17.29 -22.79
CA PRO A 82 -11.51 -18.00 -24.03
C PRO A 82 -10.32 -17.39 -24.79
N SER A 83 -9.76 -18.11 -25.76
CA SER A 83 -8.65 -17.61 -26.58
C SER A 83 -9.07 -16.34 -27.33
N ARG A 84 -8.23 -15.31 -27.28
CA ARG A 84 -8.41 -14.07 -28.06
C ARG A 84 -7.83 -14.18 -29.47
N PHE A 85 -6.97 -15.18 -29.71
CA PHE A 85 -6.24 -15.37 -30.95
C PHE A 85 -6.58 -16.73 -31.57
N HIS A 86 -6.49 -16.81 -32.89
CA HIS A 86 -6.82 -18.00 -33.67
C HIS A 86 -5.59 -18.50 -34.44
N LEU A 87 -5.57 -19.80 -34.75
CA LEU A 87 -4.55 -20.40 -35.59
C LEU A 87 -4.58 -19.78 -37.00
N GLY A 88 -3.41 -19.41 -37.52
CA GLY A 88 -3.26 -18.76 -38.83
C GLY A 88 -3.59 -17.26 -38.83
N GLU A 89 -3.93 -16.67 -37.68
CA GLU A 89 -4.24 -15.24 -37.57
C GLU A 89 -2.98 -14.39 -37.77
N ASN A 90 -3.10 -13.34 -38.60
CA ASN A 90 -2.07 -12.34 -38.80
C ASN A 90 -2.17 -11.25 -37.72
N ILE A 91 -1.10 -11.03 -36.99
CA ILE A 91 -1.05 -10.06 -35.89
C ILE A 91 0.14 -9.12 -36.03
N SER A 92 -0.05 -7.85 -35.66
CA SER A 92 1.03 -6.87 -35.62
C SER A 92 1.94 -7.18 -34.42
N ILE A 93 3.24 -7.26 -34.69
CA ILE A 93 4.27 -7.50 -33.69
C ILE A 93 5.35 -6.43 -33.79
N ILE A 94 6.09 -6.28 -32.71
CA ILE A 94 7.26 -5.40 -32.64
C ILE A 94 8.41 -6.17 -32.02
N TYR A 95 9.61 -6.04 -32.60
CA TYR A 95 10.82 -6.71 -32.13
C TYR A 95 12.03 -5.76 -32.16
N LEU A 96 13.04 -6.03 -31.33
CA LEU A 96 14.30 -5.28 -31.39
C LEU A 96 15.20 -5.80 -32.53
N PRO A 97 15.72 -4.94 -33.42
CA PRO A 97 16.61 -5.39 -34.51
C PRO A 97 17.89 -6.04 -33.99
N ASP A 98 18.47 -5.50 -32.93
CA ASP A 98 19.70 -6.01 -32.31
C ASP A 98 19.50 -7.33 -31.55
N ASP A 99 18.26 -7.61 -31.13
CA ASP A 99 17.88 -8.83 -30.39
C ASP A 99 16.44 -9.25 -30.78
N PRO A 100 16.26 -9.93 -31.93
CA PRO A 100 14.93 -10.26 -32.44
C PRO A 100 14.11 -11.21 -31.57
N GLN A 101 14.74 -11.88 -30.59
CA GLN A 101 14.00 -12.70 -29.61
C GLN A 101 13.19 -11.84 -28.64
N LYS A 102 13.55 -10.57 -28.46
CA LYS A 102 12.73 -9.58 -27.76
C LYS A 102 11.65 -9.06 -28.69
N ALA A 103 10.65 -9.91 -28.90
CA ALA A 103 9.45 -9.62 -29.66
C ALA A 103 8.21 -9.70 -28.77
N THR A 104 7.22 -8.85 -29.06
CA THR A 104 5.91 -8.88 -28.40
C THR A 104 4.82 -8.46 -29.39
N ILE A 105 3.55 -8.68 -29.02
CA ILE A 105 2.41 -8.23 -29.81
C ILE A 105 2.32 -6.70 -29.69
N ASN A 106 2.13 -6.01 -30.82
CA ASN A 106 2.05 -4.55 -30.86
C ASN A 106 0.68 -4.05 -30.37
N ASN A 107 0.42 -4.23 -29.08
CA ASN A 107 -0.76 -3.74 -28.40
C ASN A 107 -0.40 -3.26 -26.97
N PHE A 108 -1.34 -2.63 -26.28
CA PHE A 108 -1.08 -2.09 -24.94
C PHE A 108 -0.59 -3.14 -23.93
N LEU A 109 -1.19 -4.34 -23.92
CA LEU A 109 -0.87 -5.38 -22.95
C LEU A 109 0.50 -6.01 -23.24
N GLY A 110 0.83 -6.25 -24.51
CA GLY A 110 2.12 -6.77 -24.93
C GLY A 110 3.26 -5.78 -24.73
N LEU A 111 3.00 -4.48 -24.91
CA LEU A 111 4.00 -3.42 -24.79
C LEU A 111 4.21 -2.94 -23.35
N TYR A 112 3.15 -2.82 -22.55
CA TYR A 112 3.21 -2.15 -21.24
C TYR A 112 2.63 -3.00 -20.09
N GLY A 113 2.10 -4.19 -20.38
CA GLY A 113 1.31 -4.96 -19.42
C GLY A 113 2.11 -5.41 -18.21
N ALA A 114 3.31 -5.97 -18.42
CA ALA A 114 4.12 -6.51 -17.33
C ALA A 114 4.58 -5.40 -16.39
N GLY A 115 5.13 -4.31 -16.95
CA GLY A 115 5.54 -3.13 -16.20
C GLY A 115 4.39 -2.47 -15.45
N THR A 116 3.24 -2.31 -16.10
CA THR A 116 2.03 -1.70 -15.49
C THR A 116 1.51 -2.53 -14.32
N ILE A 117 1.36 -3.85 -14.49
CA ILE A 117 0.86 -4.74 -13.44
C ILE A 117 1.80 -4.72 -12.23
N LEU A 118 3.10 -4.93 -12.44
CA LEU A 118 4.09 -4.89 -11.36
C LEU A 118 4.13 -3.53 -10.68
N GLY A 119 4.04 -2.43 -11.45
CA GLY A 119 4.04 -1.07 -10.93
C GLY A 119 2.84 -0.80 -10.02
N VAL A 120 1.63 -1.20 -10.45
CA VAL A 120 0.40 -1.06 -9.66
C VAL A 120 0.49 -1.86 -8.37
N PHE A 121 0.87 -3.14 -8.44
CA PHE A 121 1.00 -3.96 -7.23
C PHE A 121 2.09 -3.43 -6.29
N GLY A 122 3.25 -3.05 -6.82
CA GLY A 122 4.33 -2.45 -6.04
C GLY A 122 3.86 -1.19 -5.29
N LEU A 123 3.09 -0.32 -5.97
CA LEU A 123 2.52 0.88 -5.38
C LEU A 123 1.51 0.55 -4.26
N ILE A 124 0.62 -0.42 -4.48
CA ILE A 124 -0.37 -0.86 -3.48
C ILE A 124 0.35 -1.38 -2.23
N PHE A 125 1.31 -2.30 -2.39
CA PHE A 125 2.05 -2.83 -1.25
C PHE A 125 2.88 -1.77 -0.53
N ALA A 126 3.55 -0.88 -1.28
CA ALA A 126 4.34 0.20 -0.71
C ALA A 126 3.47 1.19 0.08
N THR A 127 2.30 1.56 -0.45
CA THR A 127 1.38 2.49 0.24
C THR A 127 0.78 1.89 1.51
N ILE A 128 0.40 0.61 1.48
CA ILE A 128 -0.07 -0.14 2.66
C ILE A 128 0.99 -0.15 3.77
N GLY A 129 2.28 -0.25 3.43
CA GLY A 129 3.37 -0.19 4.40
C GLY A 129 3.73 1.23 4.85
N LEU A 130 4.00 2.13 3.91
CA LEU A 130 4.58 3.44 4.17
C LEU A 130 3.60 4.44 4.79
N ILE A 131 2.33 4.44 4.38
CA ILE A 131 1.34 5.43 4.85
C ILE A 131 1.11 5.29 6.37
N PRO A 132 0.80 4.09 6.92
CA PRO A 132 0.66 3.92 8.36
C PRO A 132 1.93 4.30 9.12
N LEU A 133 3.12 3.90 8.62
CA LEU A 133 4.40 4.23 9.25
C LEU A 133 4.62 5.75 9.31
N TYR A 134 4.31 6.47 8.23
CA TYR A 134 4.38 7.93 8.18
C TYR A 134 3.46 8.57 9.22
N PHE A 135 2.18 8.18 9.28
CA PHE A 135 1.23 8.72 10.25
C PHE A 135 1.61 8.37 11.70
N MET A 136 2.09 7.15 11.95
CA MET A 136 2.57 6.74 13.27
C MET A 136 3.77 7.58 13.72
N ARG A 137 4.74 7.81 12.83
CA ARG A 137 5.91 8.65 13.12
C ARG A 137 5.52 10.10 13.34
N ARG A 138 4.63 10.64 12.50
CA ARG A 138 4.12 12.01 12.62
C ARG A 138 3.38 12.21 13.95
N ARG A 139 2.52 11.26 14.34
CA ARG A 139 1.80 11.28 15.61
C ARG A 139 2.76 11.23 16.80
N ALA A 140 3.72 10.31 16.79
CA ALA A 140 4.72 10.20 17.87
C ALA A 140 5.53 11.50 18.03
N ASN A 141 6.02 12.07 16.92
CA ASN A 141 6.75 13.33 16.96
C ASN A 141 5.91 14.50 17.46
N ARG A 142 4.63 14.54 17.08
CA ARG A 142 3.68 15.56 17.56
C ARG A 142 3.45 15.42 19.06
N ASP A 143 3.20 14.21 19.54
CA ASP A 143 2.91 13.95 20.96
C ASP A 143 4.15 14.32 21.81
N GLN A 144 5.36 13.96 21.37
CA GLN A 144 6.63 14.38 22.01
C GLN A 144 6.82 15.90 22.01
N ARG A 145 6.49 16.58 20.90
CA ARG A 145 6.55 18.05 20.82
C ARG A 145 5.57 18.71 21.81
N LEU A 146 4.38 18.14 21.98
CA LEU A 146 3.38 18.66 22.92
C LEU A 146 3.82 18.49 24.37
N ILE A 147 4.39 17.33 24.72
CA ILE A 147 4.95 17.09 26.06
C ILE A 147 6.06 18.11 26.39
N ARG A 148 6.93 18.43 25.42
CA ARG A 148 8.07 19.33 25.63
C ARG A 148 7.68 20.82 25.63
N ASP A 149 6.88 21.25 24.65
CA ASP A 149 6.67 22.68 24.36
C ASP A 149 5.22 23.15 24.61
N GLY A 150 4.30 22.21 24.83
CA GLY A 150 2.88 22.48 25.01
C GLY A 150 2.57 23.18 26.32
N MET A 151 1.43 23.86 26.38
CA MET A 151 0.92 24.44 27.63
C MET A 151 0.25 23.33 28.45
N PRO A 152 0.74 23.01 29.66
CA PRO A 152 0.11 22.01 30.51
C PRO A 152 -1.13 22.60 31.19
N ILE A 153 -2.24 21.85 31.15
CA ILE A 153 -3.50 22.21 31.82
C ILE A 153 -3.96 20.99 32.60
N ASN A 154 -4.25 21.15 33.89
CA ASN A 154 -4.81 20.08 34.71
C ASN A 154 -6.33 20.08 34.57
N VAL A 155 -6.89 18.96 34.10
CA VAL A 155 -8.32 18.80 33.82
C VAL A 155 -8.85 17.63 34.62
N LYS A 156 -10.08 17.74 35.13
CA LYS A 156 -10.73 16.65 35.85
C LYS A 156 -11.09 15.52 34.88
N ILE A 157 -10.84 14.28 35.27
CA ILE A 157 -11.31 13.11 34.53
C ILE A 157 -12.82 13.04 34.65
N SER A 158 -13.51 12.99 33.49
CA SER A 158 -14.97 13.00 33.43
C SER A 158 -15.53 11.58 33.34
N GLU A 159 -15.02 10.78 32.41
CA GLU A 159 -15.51 9.42 32.16
C GLU A 159 -14.46 8.56 31.46
N ILE A 160 -14.64 7.24 31.53
CA ILE A 160 -13.88 6.26 30.76
C ILE A 160 -14.89 5.58 29.82
N ILE A 161 -14.68 5.71 28.52
CA ILE A 161 -15.59 5.17 27.51
C ILE A 161 -14.96 4.01 26.76
N ILE A 162 -15.79 3.07 26.32
CA ILE A 162 -15.40 2.03 25.38
C ILE A 162 -15.82 2.48 23.99
N ASN A 163 -14.87 2.58 23.07
CA ASN A 163 -15.16 2.99 21.70
C ASN A 163 -15.58 1.78 20.86
N ASN A 164 -16.88 1.53 20.75
CA ASN A 164 -17.43 0.38 20.02
C ASN A 164 -17.34 0.47 18.49
N ASN A 165 -17.00 1.65 17.95
CA ASN A 165 -16.87 1.85 16.51
C ASN A 165 -15.57 1.25 15.95
N ILE A 166 -14.62 0.91 16.82
CA ILE A 166 -13.33 0.34 16.44
C ILE A 166 -13.17 -0.97 17.18
N ARG A 167 -12.90 -2.04 16.44
CA ARG A 167 -12.57 -3.35 17.02
C ARG A 167 -11.25 -3.81 16.44
N ILE A 168 -10.28 -4.06 17.32
CA ILE A 168 -8.99 -4.64 16.96
C ILE A 168 -8.88 -5.94 17.74
N ASN A 169 -8.64 -7.06 17.05
CA ASN A 169 -8.61 -8.40 17.65
C ASN A 169 -9.83 -8.69 18.56
N HIS A 170 -11.04 -8.34 18.10
CA HIS A 170 -12.31 -8.48 18.84
C HIS A 170 -12.42 -7.65 20.13
N ARG A 171 -11.49 -6.73 20.39
CA ARG A 171 -11.53 -5.82 21.54
C ARG A 171 -11.77 -4.38 21.09
N SER A 172 -12.76 -3.75 21.72
CA SER A 172 -12.99 -2.30 21.60
C SER A 172 -12.03 -1.56 22.54
N PRO A 173 -11.33 -0.51 22.09
CA PRO A 173 -10.41 0.22 22.94
C PRO A 173 -11.14 1.13 23.95
N TYR A 174 -10.59 1.21 25.16
CA TYR A 174 -10.96 2.21 26.17
C TYR A 174 -10.35 3.57 25.81
N GLN A 175 -11.02 4.64 26.23
CA GLN A 175 -10.52 6.01 26.16
C GLN A 175 -10.91 6.78 27.44
N ILE A 176 -9.96 7.52 27.97
CA ILE A 176 -10.19 8.46 29.07
C ILE A 176 -10.68 9.79 28.46
N ILE A 177 -11.75 10.33 29.02
CA ILE A 177 -12.34 11.61 28.65
C ILE A 177 -12.13 12.59 29.80
N ALA A 178 -11.65 13.78 29.48
CA ALA A 178 -11.48 14.88 30.42
C ALA A 178 -12.09 16.16 29.84
N ASP A 179 -13.14 16.67 30.48
CA ASP A 179 -13.83 17.88 30.06
C ASP A 179 -13.29 19.10 30.83
N TYR A 180 -12.89 20.11 30.07
CA TYR A 180 -12.41 21.40 30.59
C TYR A 180 -13.48 22.47 30.36
N HIS A 181 -13.91 23.14 31.43
CA HIS A 181 -14.79 24.30 31.33
C HIS A 181 -13.96 25.57 31.28
N ASP A 182 -13.89 26.17 30.10
CA ASP A 182 -13.37 27.52 29.93
C ASP A 182 -14.41 28.50 30.46
N THR A 183 -14.19 28.98 31.69
CA THR A 183 -15.09 29.90 32.38
C THR A 183 -15.10 31.30 31.77
N LEU A 184 -14.05 31.70 31.05
CA LEU A 184 -13.95 33.02 30.43
C LEU A 184 -14.88 33.12 29.22
N ASN A 185 -14.92 32.06 28.43
CA ASN A 185 -15.74 32.01 27.22
C ASN A 185 -17.03 31.18 27.39
N ASN A 186 -17.23 30.61 28.58
CA ASN A 186 -18.28 29.64 28.92
C ASN A 186 -18.38 28.47 27.92
N ARG A 187 -17.25 27.81 27.64
CA ARG A 187 -17.17 26.70 26.68
C ARG A 187 -16.70 25.42 27.35
N LEU A 188 -17.33 24.29 27.01
CA LEU A 188 -16.86 22.97 27.40
C LEU A 188 -15.97 22.39 26.29
N ILE A 189 -14.73 22.04 26.63
CA ILE A 189 -13.76 21.44 25.72
C ILE A 189 -13.51 20.01 26.16
N ARG A 190 -13.77 19.06 25.27
CA ARG A 190 -13.59 17.62 25.54
C ARG A 190 -12.24 17.13 25.03
N TYR A 191 -11.37 16.71 25.94
CA TYR A 191 -10.11 16.05 25.63
C TYR A 191 -10.25 14.53 25.72
N LYS A 192 -9.65 13.82 24.76
CA LYS A 192 -9.69 12.35 24.69
C LYS A 192 -8.27 11.78 24.71
N SER A 193 -8.06 10.71 25.45
CA SER A 193 -6.81 9.95 25.39
C SER A 193 -6.64 9.22 24.05
N GLY A 194 -5.42 8.72 23.80
CA GLY A 194 -5.22 7.64 22.84
C GLY A 194 -6.01 6.38 23.21
N TYR A 195 -6.11 5.45 22.27
CA TYR A 195 -6.75 4.15 22.49
C TYR A 195 -5.96 3.29 23.47
N LEU A 196 -6.65 2.77 24.49
CA LEU A 196 -6.13 1.88 25.51
C LEU A 196 -6.75 0.49 25.30
N PHE A 197 -5.93 -0.56 25.22
CA PHE A 197 -6.39 -1.93 24.95
C PHE A 197 -6.57 -2.77 26.22
N PHE A 198 -6.68 -2.10 27.37
CA PHE A 198 -7.01 -2.65 28.69
C PHE A 198 -7.90 -1.64 29.42
N ASP A 199 -8.63 -2.10 30.43
CA ASP A 199 -9.43 -1.23 31.30
C ASP A 199 -8.52 -0.39 32.20
N PRO A 200 -8.46 0.95 32.04
CA PRO A 200 -7.58 1.78 32.85
C PRO A 200 -8.14 2.10 34.25
N THR A 201 -9.42 1.81 34.51
CA THR A 201 -10.13 2.22 35.73
C THR A 201 -9.37 1.86 37.02
N PRO A 202 -8.82 0.65 37.20
CA PRO A 202 -8.11 0.27 38.44
C PRO A 202 -6.78 1.00 38.65
N TYR A 203 -6.25 1.67 37.63
CA TYR A 203 -4.92 2.29 37.64
C TYR A 203 -4.97 3.82 37.73
N ILE A 204 -6.17 4.40 37.84
CA ILE A 204 -6.38 5.85 37.95
C ILE A 204 -6.54 6.21 39.42
N ASN A 205 -5.44 6.66 40.03
CA ASN A 205 -5.40 7.07 41.45
C ASN A 205 -5.42 8.60 41.63
N LYS A 206 -5.87 9.33 40.62
CA LYS A 206 -5.87 10.80 40.59
C LYS A 206 -7.14 11.33 39.91
N GLU A 207 -7.67 12.43 40.44
CA GLU A 207 -8.84 13.09 39.85
C GLU A 207 -8.48 14.00 38.67
N LEU A 208 -7.26 14.53 38.66
CA LEU A 208 -6.77 15.47 37.64
C LEU A 208 -5.76 14.77 36.71
N ILE A 209 -5.88 15.08 35.43
CA ILE A 209 -4.97 14.63 34.37
C ILE A 209 -4.42 15.84 33.61
N THR A 210 -3.14 15.78 33.27
CA THR A 210 -2.49 16.86 32.52
C THR A 210 -2.77 16.70 31.03
N VAL A 211 -3.21 17.78 30.39
CA VAL A 211 -3.36 17.89 28.95
C VAL A 211 -2.36 18.92 28.45
N TYR A 212 -1.49 18.50 27.53
CA TYR A 212 -0.54 19.38 26.85
C TYR A 212 -1.18 19.91 25.57
N VAL A 213 -1.43 21.22 25.51
CA VAL A 213 -2.12 21.88 24.40
C VAL A 213 -1.13 22.70 23.56
N ASP A 214 -1.24 22.64 22.23
CA ASP A 214 -0.42 23.46 21.34
C ASP A 214 -0.82 24.94 21.47
N LYS A 215 0.17 25.80 21.75
CA LYS A 215 -0.01 27.25 21.98
C LYS A 215 -0.56 27.99 20.76
N ARG A 216 -0.30 27.48 19.55
CA ARG A 216 -0.73 28.10 18.28
C ARG A 216 -2.07 27.54 17.81
N ASN A 217 -2.38 26.29 18.17
CA ASN A 217 -3.62 25.65 17.78
C ASN A 217 -4.18 24.76 18.91
N PRO A 218 -5.11 25.28 19.73
CA PRO A 218 -5.66 24.55 20.87
C PRO A 218 -6.42 23.24 20.54
N LYS A 219 -6.77 23.02 19.26
CA LYS A 219 -7.36 21.74 18.82
C LYS A 219 -6.32 20.60 18.79
N ILE A 220 -5.03 20.93 18.80
CA ILE A 220 -3.95 19.96 18.84
C ILE A 220 -3.50 19.83 20.29
N TYR A 221 -3.68 18.62 20.85
CA TYR A 221 -3.35 18.34 22.23
C TYR A 221 -2.89 16.89 22.42
N TYR A 222 -2.30 16.64 23.56
CA TYR A 222 -1.93 15.32 24.06
C TYR A 222 -2.37 15.20 25.52
N LEU A 223 -3.26 14.25 25.81
CA LEU A 223 -3.68 13.93 27.17
C LEU A 223 -2.73 12.89 27.75
N ASP A 224 -2.09 13.24 28.86
CA ASP A 224 -1.01 12.47 29.44
C ASP A 224 -1.49 11.20 30.13
N ILE A 225 -1.15 10.07 29.53
CA ILE A 225 -1.46 8.73 30.03
C ILE A 225 -0.22 7.97 30.51
N SER A 226 0.92 8.65 30.69
CA SER A 226 2.20 8.03 31.06
C SER A 226 2.20 7.34 32.44
N PHE A 227 1.25 7.70 33.30
CA PHE A 227 1.06 7.09 34.62
C PHE A 227 0.39 5.69 34.57
N LEU A 228 -0.20 5.31 33.44
CA LEU A 228 -0.82 4.01 33.26
C LEU A 228 0.24 2.94 32.96
N PRO A 229 0.01 1.67 33.33
CA PRO A 229 0.93 0.58 32.99
C PRO A 229 1.04 0.40 31.48
N SER A 230 2.24 0.05 31.00
CA SER A 230 2.43 -0.38 29.62
C SER A 230 1.88 -1.79 29.43
N PHE A 231 0.97 -1.96 28.48
CA PHE A 231 0.45 -3.28 28.14
C PHE A 231 1.46 -4.06 27.28
N GLU A 232 1.98 -5.17 27.80
CA GLU A 232 2.74 -6.16 27.04
C GLU A 232 1.81 -7.28 26.56
N GLU A 233 1.94 -7.66 25.29
CA GLU A 233 1.11 -8.63 24.57
C GLU A 233 2.00 -9.56 23.73
#